data_AF-A0A9P1CCB5-F1
#
_entry.id   AF-A0A9P1CCB5-F1
#
_cell.length_a   1.000
_cell.length_b   1.000
_cell.length_c   1.000
_cell.angle_alpha   90.00
_cell.angle_beta   90.00
_cell.angle_gamma   90.00
#
_symmetry.space_group_name_H-M   'P 1'
#
loop_
_entity.id
_entity.type
_entity.pdbx_description
1 polymer ?
#
loop_
_entity_poly.entity_id
_entity_poly.type
_entity_poly.pdbx_seq_one_letter_code
_entity_poly.pdbx_strand_id
1 'polypeptide(L)'
;MSGACWLGLGAFWRLLCRRLRGIKDNGPQTAQDGVVSFGGPPVGSAPEVKPNVDYSRFERLVKDTEAEEVGISVAVCGRKGWNSEAVNGVYVLDGTLNGFPRLRKRDGSRWLKFTDEKWMISRYLDGRPLGEAFAEPHPTHRSDPKSIPGPWFVYSKDMKWEEDHLISVTPSECAGCGKAIQPQRIQRCSQCRAVSYCDHTCQKADWRFHKRICRQPDEGACHLIQQSEEQDTLSSCSVPKCVETKAAICASSGTSLAAKGLKFRRQNWEERDLLPWAKRRLEVLLEGPEEREGLPSLRVDCAGGGHVEVTGVKEIDGLASLWPNQGDRRHLFDLSFQVVFKAFWLSDFAMMSMDGSVSFHDFTTNLVKDPKAFVCGMSVDFAKGSESCLDAHRTAMQTTISPASRSAIQEALGANAWAISRGHGLMHLVHLRLRHFVDEFEAK
;
A
#
# COMPACT_ATOMS: atom_id res chain seq x y z
N MET A 1 -36.00 -55.14 -20.23
CA MET A 1 -35.33 -55.43 -18.95
C MET A 1 -35.17 -54.09 -18.25
N SER A 2 -36.21 -53.50 -17.66
CA SER A 2 -36.78 -53.83 -16.33
C SER A 2 -35.69 -53.65 -15.26
N GLY A 3 -35.76 -52.74 -14.29
CA GLY A 3 -36.85 -51.87 -13.87
C GLY A 3 -36.39 -50.82 -12.84
N ALA A 4 -37.35 -49.98 -12.48
CA ALA A 4 -37.26 -48.89 -11.52
C ALA A 4 -37.17 -49.38 -10.06
N CYS A 5 -36.70 -48.50 -9.17
CA CYS A 5 -37.14 -48.49 -7.78
C CYS A 5 -37.31 -47.05 -7.28
N TRP A 6 -38.44 -46.83 -6.62
CA TRP A 6 -39.01 -45.59 -6.12
C TRP A 6 -38.95 -45.57 -4.58
N LEU A 7 -39.26 -44.40 -3.99
CA LEU A 7 -39.55 -44.09 -2.56
C LEU A 7 -38.33 -43.92 -1.63
N GLY A 8 -38.24 -42.93 -0.74
CA GLY A 8 -39.18 -41.90 -0.31
C GLY A 8 -38.73 -41.30 1.06
N LEU A 9 -39.48 -40.29 1.52
CA LEU A 9 -39.44 -39.60 2.84
C LEU A 9 -38.38 -38.48 2.97
N GLY A 10 -38.68 -37.24 3.39
CA GLY A 10 -39.88 -36.68 4.01
C GLY A 10 -39.51 -35.88 5.27
N ALA A 11 -39.64 -34.55 5.19
CA ALA A 11 -39.92 -33.60 6.28
C ALA A 11 -39.01 -33.54 7.53
N PHE A 12 -38.27 -32.43 7.69
CA PHE A 12 -37.84 -31.92 9.01
C PHE A 12 -37.88 -30.37 9.02
N TRP A 13 -39.07 -29.82 9.26
CA TRP A 13 -39.28 -28.42 9.63
C TRP A 13 -40.15 -28.39 10.91
N ARG A 14 -39.83 -27.47 11.83
CA ARG A 14 -40.52 -27.10 13.09
C ARG A 14 -40.22 -27.96 14.31
N LEU A 15 -39.40 -27.45 15.23
CA LEU A 15 -39.71 -27.35 16.66
C LEU A 15 -38.56 -26.65 17.41
N LEU A 16 -38.68 -25.35 17.69
CA LEU A 16 -38.54 -24.78 19.03
C LEU A 16 -38.77 -23.25 19.01
N CYS A 17 -39.96 -22.85 19.41
CA CYS A 17 -40.25 -21.52 19.95
C CYS A 17 -41.18 -21.71 21.15
N ARG A 18 -40.90 -20.95 22.22
CA ARG A 18 -41.67 -20.69 23.46
C ARG A 18 -41.27 -21.43 24.73
N ARG A 19 -40.66 -20.67 25.65
CA ARG A 19 -41.04 -20.56 27.07
C ARG A 19 -40.54 -19.20 27.60
N LEU A 20 -41.34 -18.13 27.49
CA LEU A 20 -42.22 -17.53 28.52
C LEU A 20 -41.52 -17.02 29.80
N ARG A 21 -41.65 -15.70 30.00
CA ARG A 21 -42.02 -14.91 31.22
C ARG A 21 -41.28 -15.30 32.52
N GLY A 22 -40.59 -14.43 33.24
CA GLY A 22 -40.83 -13.01 33.58
C GLY A 22 -40.73 -12.90 35.11
N ILE A 23 -40.27 -11.77 35.66
CA ILE A 23 -40.55 -11.26 37.03
C ILE A 23 -39.96 -9.83 37.10
N LYS A 24 -40.85 -8.87 37.38
CA LYS A 24 -40.54 -7.56 37.97
C LYS A 24 -40.33 -7.80 39.46
N ASP A 25 -39.46 -7.04 40.13
CA ASP A 25 -39.80 -6.48 41.43
C ASP A 25 -38.95 -5.25 41.78
N ASN A 26 -39.64 -4.27 42.35
CA ASN A 26 -39.16 -2.99 42.84
C ASN A 26 -38.82 -3.07 44.33
N GLY A 27 -37.89 -2.22 44.75
CA GLY A 27 -37.93 -1.54 46.06
C GLY A 27 -36.69 -1.72 46.95
N PRO A 28 -36.56 -0.96 48.06
CA PRO A 28 -37.16 0.34 48.37
C PRO A 28 -36.13 1.41 48.78
N GLN A 29 -36.60 2.66 48.78
CA GLN A 29 -35.96 3.82 49.43
C GLN A 29 -36.04 3.67 50.96
N THR A 30 -34.96 4.03 51.66
CA THR A 30 -34.97 4.30 53.10
C THR A 30 -34.49 5.73 53.35
N ALA A 31 -35.35 6.49 54.02
CA ALA A 31 -35.10 7.80 54.60
C ALA A 31 -35.40 7.69 56.09
N GLN A 32 -34.43 8.00 56.96
CA GLN A 32 -34.51 8.28 58.40
C GLN A 32 -33.13 8.81 58.81
N ASP A 33 -32.88 9.65 59.81
CA ASP A 33 -33.66 10.57 60.62
C ASP A 33 -32.61 11.49 61.30
N GLY A 34 -32.99 12.72 61.61
CA GLY A 34 -32.14 13.64 62.35
C GLY A 34 -32.02 13.28 63.83
N VAL A 35 -30.83 13.46 64.39
CA VAL A 35 -30.63 13.57 65.85
C VAL A 35 -29.73 14.77 66.12
N VAL A 36 -30.32 15.73 66.83
CA VAL A 36 -29.69 16.92 67.42
C VAL A 36 -29.05 16.50 68.74
N SER A 37 -27.76 16.78 68.93
CA SER A 37 -27.11 16.73 70.25
C SER A 37 -26.25 17.98 70.46
N PHE A 38 -26.63 18.73 71.49
CA PHE A 38 -25.85 19.82 72.09
C PHE A 38 -24.80 19.24 73.05
N GLY A 39 -23.55 19.71 72.98
CA GLY A 39 -22.49 19.42 73.94
C GLY A 39 -21.35 20.43 73.81
N GLY A 40 -21.03 21.12 74.91
CA GLY A 40 -20.12 22.28 75.01
C GLY A 40 -18.62 21.98 74.86
N PRO A 41 -17.76 22.99 75.09
CA PRO A 41 -16.46 23.12 74.44
C PRO A 41 -15.30 22.53 75.25
N PRO A 42 -14.28 21.93 74.61
CA PRO A 42 -12.95 21.85 75.18
C PRO A 42 -12.00 22.84 74.49
N VAL A 43 -11.54 23.79 75.31
CA VAL A 43 -10.16 24.30 75.47
C VAL A 43 -9.22 24.10 74.27
N GLY A 44 -8.78 25.24 73.72
CA GLY A 44 -7.97 25.34 72.51
C GLY A 44 -6.60 24.68 72.59
N SER A 45 -6.34 23.86 71.58
CA SER A 45 -5.02 23.69 70.98
C SER A 45 -4.94 24.58 69.73
N ALA A 46 -3.79 25.22 69.54
CA ALA A 46 -3.53 26.09 68.39
C ALA A 46 -3.83 25.35 67.07
N PRO A 47 -4.48 26.00 66.09
CA PRO A 47 -4.79 25.36 64.82
C PRO A 47 -3.48 25.06 64.09
N GLU A 48 -3.13 23.79 64.01
CA GLU A 48 -2.16 23.30 63.05
C GLU A 48 -2.69 23.70 61.66
N VAL A 49 -2.00 24.64 61.02
CA VAL A 49 -2.34 25.11 59.68
C VAL A 49 -2.11 23.95 58.73
N LYS A 50 -3.12 23.11 58.56
CA LYS A 50 -3.14 22.09 57.53
C LYS A 50 -3.05 22.83 56.20
N PRO A 51 -2.01 22.60 55.38
CA PRO A 51 -1.95 23.19 54.06
C PRO A 51 -3.25 22.80 53.34
N ASN A 52 -3.95 23.79 52.80
CA ASN A 52 -5.27 23.66 52.16
C ASN A 52 -5.23 22.80 50.86
N VAL A 53 -4.09 22.17 50.59
CA VAL A 53 -3.83 21.33 49.43
C VAL A 53 -3.03 20.12 49.92
N ASP A 54 -3.66 18.95 49.84
CA ASP A 54 -3.00 17.67 50.09
C ASP A 54 -2.06 17.35 48.92
N TYR A 55 -0.79 17.74 49.07
CA TYR A 55 0.26 17.46 48.08
C TYR A 55 0.66 15.99 48.03
N SER A 56 0.24 15.13 48.97
CA SER A 56 0.63 13.72 48.95
C SER A 56 -0.05 12.93 47.81
N ARG A 57 -1.21 13.42 47.34
CA ARG A 57 -1.84 12.95 46.10
C ARG A 57 -1.08 13.41 44.84
N PHE A 58 -0.52 14.61 44.88
CA PHE A 58 0.30 15.16 43.79
C PHE A 58 1.69 14.50 43.75
N GLU A 59 2.30 14.20 44.90
CA GLU A 59 3.56 13.44 44.97
C GLU A 59 3.40 11.98 44.56
N ARG A 60 2.24 11.34 44.78
CA ARG A 60 1.95 10.02 44.19
C ARG A 60 1.79 10.11 42.68
N LEU A 61 1.12 11.14 42.17
CA LEU A 61 1.01 11.37 40.73
C LEU A 61 2.36 11.70 40.08
N VAL A 62 3.21 12.48 40.76
CA VAL A 62 4.55 12.82 40.30
C VAL A 62 5.47 11.60 40.37
N LYS A 63 5.41 10.78 41.43
CA LYS A 63 6.16 9.52 41.53
C LYS A 63 5.67 8.45 40.53
N ASP A 64 4.40 8.43 40.18
CA ASP A 64 3.88 7.56 39.11
C ASP A 64 4.27 8.07 37.71
N THR A 65 4.51 9.38 37.53
CA THR A 65 5.06 9.94 36.28
C THR A 65 6.59 9.96 36.20
N GLU A 66 7.30 9.91 37.33
CA GLU A 66 8.78 9.85 37.40
C GLU A 66 9.32 8.42 37.45
N ALA A 67 8.46 7.41 37.73
CA ALA A 67 8.81 5.99 37.64
C ALA A 67 8.60 5.37 36.24
N GLU A 68 8.09 6.13 35.26
CA GLU A 68 8.27 5.82 33.85
C GLU A 68 9.68 6.26 33.43
N GLU A 69 10.70 5.51 33.84
CA GLU A 69 11.96 5.54 33.10
C GLU A 69 11.61 5.27 31.64
N VAL A 70 11.81 6.30 30.79
CA VAL A 70 11.48 6.33 29.36
C VAL A 70 12.38 5.33 28.63
N GLY A 71 12.12 4.05 28.86
CA GLY A 71 12.80 2.94 28.25
C GLY A 71 12.56 2.99 26.74
N ILE A 72 13.61 2.70 25.97
CA ILE A 72 13.52 2.61 24.52
C ILE A 72 12.35 1.68 24.16
N SER A 73 11.37 2.20 23.44
CA SER A 73 10.22 1.44 22.99
C SER A 73 10.00 1.59 21.49
N VAL A 74 9.70 0.48 20.84
CA VAL A 74 9.47 0.41 19.39
C VAL A 74 8.20 -0.36 19.10
N ALA A 75 7.46 0.09 18.09
CA ALA A 75 6.31 -0.60 17.55
C ALA A 75 6.72 -1.34 16.27
N VAL A 76 6.56 -2.66 16.27
CA VAL A 76 6.66 -3.49 15.07
C VAL A 76 5.25 -3.68 14.52
N CYS A 77 5.02 -3.29 13.28
CA CYS A 77 3.70 -3.44 12.65
C CYS A 77 3.81 -3.66 11.14
N GLY A 78 2.67 -4.05 10.53
CA GLY A 78 2.52 -4.22 9.09
C GLY A 78 2.36 -5.68 8.64
N ARG A 79 2.78 -6.66 9.45
CA ARG A 79 2.59 -8.09 9.13
C ARG A 79 1.10 -8.42 9.05
N LYS A 80 0.69 -9.12 7.99
CA LYS A 80 -0.64 -9.71 7.84
C LYS A 80 -0.54 -11.23 7.80
N GLY A 81 -1.60 -11.93 8.20
CA GLY A 81 -1.70 -13.39 8.06
C GLY A 81 -1.16 -14.19 9.26
N TRP A 82 -0.66 -15.40 8.98
CA TRP A 82 -0.13 -16.33 9.98
C TRP A 82 1.03 -15.68 10.72
N ASN A 83 1.07 -15.79 12.05
CA ASN A 83 2.00 -15.14 12.99
C ASN A 83 1.93 -13.61 13.13
N SER A 84 0.98 -12.92 12.47
CA SER A 84 0.83 -11.46 12.59
C SER A 84 0.68 -10.98 14.03
N GLU A 85 -0.11 -11.68 14.86
CA GLU A 85 -0.26 -11.36 16.28
C GLU A 85 1.03 -11.56 17.08
N ALA A 86 1.86 -12.54 16.70
CA ALA A 86 3.11 -12.82 17.40
C ALA A 86 4.16 -11.73 17.08
N VAL A 87 4.31 -11.39 15.80
CA VAL A 87 5.30 -10.42 15.30
C VAL A 87 4.91 -8.98 15.65
N ASN A 88 3.67 -8.59 15.35
CA ASN A 88 3.21 -7.22 15.55
C ASN A 88 3.02 -6.92 17.04
N GLY A 89 3.43 -5.74 17.48
CA GLY A 89 3.23 -5.28 18.84
C GLY A 89 4.19 -4.17 19.26
N VAL A 90 4.06 -3.75 20.51
CA VAL A 90 4.99 -2.81 21.13
C VAL A 90 6.01 -3.59 21.94
N TYR A 91 7.27 -3.32 21.64
CA TYR A 91 8.44 -3.88 22.32
C TYR A 91 9.06 -2.78 23.17
N VAL A 92 9.37 -3.12 24.42
CA VAL A 92 9.92 -2.21 25.43
C VAL A 92 11.27 -2.75 25.86
N LEU A 93 12.25 -1.87 26.10
CA LEU A 93 13.57 -2.24 26.58
C LEU A 93 13.47 -3.15 27.81
N ASP A 94 14.08 -4.33 27.71
CA ASP A 94 14.06 -5.39 28.73
C ASP A 94 15.47 -5.71 29.25
N GLY A 95 16.51 -5.24 28.55
CA GLY A 95 17.89 -5.39 28.95
C GLY A 95 18.82 -5.33 27.75
N THR A 96 19.97 -5.98 27.86
CA THR A 96 20.93 -6.13 26.76
C THR A 96 21.24 -7.60 26.51
N LEU A 97 21.60 -7.93 25.27
CA LEU A 97 22.10 -9.24 24.86
C LEU A 97 23.30 -9.00 23.96
N ASN A 98 24.46 -9.57 24.32
CA ASN A 98 25.73 -9.36 23.60
C ASN A 98 26.10 -7.88 23.39
N GLY A 99 25.76 -7.01 24.35
CA GLY A 99 26.01 -5.57 24.28
C GLY A 99 25.00 -4.77 23.46
N PHE A 100 24.00 -5.41 22.84
CA PHE A 100 22.94 -4.75 22.09
C PHE A 100 21.63 -4.65 22.88
N PRO A 101 20.78 -3.64 22.63
CA PRO A 101 19.46 -3.55 23.25
C PRO A 101 18.60 -4.79 22.96
N ARG A 102 18.00 -5.34 24.01
CA ARG A 102 16.98 -6.39 23.91
C ARG A 102 15.65 -5.79 24.34
N LEU A 103 14.64 -5.92 23.49
CA LEU A 103 13.31 -5.37 23.75
C LEU A 103 12.32 -6.53 23.87
N ARG A 104 11.51 -6.53 24.93
CA ARG A 104 10.47 -7.51 25.16
C ARG A 104 9.13 -6.94 24.73
N LYS A 105 8.35 -7.75 24.03
CA LYS A 105 6.98 -7.40 23.66
C LYS A 105 6.13 -7.22 24.92
N ARG A 106 5.21 -6.25 24.95
CA ARG A 106 4.39 -5.93 26.14
C ARG A 106 3.61 -7.13 26.69
N ASP A 107 3.20 -8.07 25.85
CA ASP A 107 2.52 -9.30 26.26
C ASP A 107 3.47 -10.36 26.86
N GLY A 108 4.78 -10.13 26.83
CA GLY A 108 5.83 -11.05 27.27
C GLY A 108 6.05 -12.26 26.37
N SER A 109 5.40 -12.31 25.21
CA SER A 109 5.42 -13.49 24.34
C SER A 109 6.66 -13.58 23.45
N ARG A 110 7.28 -12.43 23.11
CA ARG A 110 8.38 -12.33 22.14
C ARG A 110 9.42 -11.30 22.55
N TRP A 111 10.62 -11.44 21.99
CA TRP A 111 11.72 -10.50 22.11
C TRP A 111 12.21 -10.07 20.74
N LEU A 112 12.48 -8.77 20.59
CA LEU A 112 13.26 -8.18 19.51
C LEU A 112 14.69 -8.02 20.03
N LYS A 113 15.64 -8.72 19.40
CA LYS A 113 17.04 -8.81 19.84
C LYS A 113 17.99 -8.79 18.65
N PHE A 114 19.24 -8.44 18.88
CA PHE A 114 20.30 -8.52 17.88
C PHE A 114 21.16 -9.77 18.12
N THR A 115 21.13 -10.71 17.20
CA THR A 115 21.84 -12.01 17.28
C THR A 115 22.33 -12.42 15.90
N ASP A 116 23.53 -13.02 15.80
CA ASP A 116 24.15 -13.46 14.55
C ASP A 116 24.18 -12.37 13.47
N GLU A 117 24.58 -11.16 13.90
CA GLU A 117 24.60 -9.97 13.06
C GLU A 117 23.25 -9.66 12.41
N LYS A 118 22.11 -10.01 13.01
CA LYS A 118 20.77 -9.71 12.47
C LYS A 118 19.81 -9.30 13.59
N TRP A 119 18.85 -8.44 13.26
CA TRP A 119 17.73 -8.16 14.15
C TRP A 119 16.72 -9.31 14.05
N MET A 120 16.30 -9.86 15.18
CA MET A 120 15.46 -11.06 15.22
C MET A 120 14.32 -10.90 16.21
N ILE A 121 13.12 -11.32 15.80
CA ILE A 121 11.95 -11.49 16.65
C ILE A 121 11.84 -12.97 17.01
N SER A 122 11.91 -13.30 18.30
CA SER A 122 12.00 -14.70 18.78
C SER A 122 11.16 -14.93 20.03
N ARG A 123 10.76 -16.19 20.25
CA ARG A 123 10.18 -16.70 21.50
C ARG A 123 11.21 -16.89 22.60
N TYR A 124 12.47 -17.03 22.23
CA TYR A 124 13.51 -17.39 23.15
C TYR A 124 14.27 -16.15 23.60
N LEU A 125 14.48 -16.08 24.91
CA LEU A 125 15.25 -15.02 25.56
C LEU A 125 16.76 -15.10 25.23
N ASP A 126 17.24 -16.30 24.89
CA ASP A 126 18.65 -16.61 24.71
C ASP A 126 19.18 -16.24 23.32
N GLY A 127 20.49 -16.38 23.10
CA GLY A 127 21.13 -16.03 21.82
C GLY A 127 20.85 -16.98 20.65
N ARG A 128 19.87 -17.88 20.73
CA ARG A 128 19.62 -18.85 19.66
C ARG A 128 19.10 -18.18 18.38
N PRO A 129 19.56 -18.60 17.19
CA PRO A 129 19.08 -18.11 15.89
C PRO A 129 17.72 -18.70 15.49
N LEU A 130 16.83 -18.93 16.45
CA LEU A 130 15.49 -19.43 16.21
C LEU A 130 14.52 -18.25 16.34
N GLY A 131 14.14 -17.67 15.21
CA GLY A 131 13.26 -16.52 15.12
C GLY A 131 11.98 -16.81 14.35
N GLU A 132 10.97 -15.98 14.54
CA GLU A 132 9.76 -15.92 13.71
C GLU A 132 9.91 -14.89 12.59
N ALA A 133 10.73 -13.87 12.80
CA ALA A 133 11.10 -12.88 11.79
C ALA A 133 12.53 -12.39 12.03
N PHE A 134 13.27 -12.05 10.97
CA PHE A 134 14.54 -11.34 11.07
C PHE A 134 14.68 -10.25 10.01
N ALA A 135 15.50 -9.25 10.30
CA ALA A 135 15.93 -8.23 9.35
C ALA A 135 17.45 -8.17 9.32
N GLU A 136 18.02 -8.11 8.12
CA GLU A 136 19.45 -7.90 7.97
C GLU A 136 19.81 -6.48 8.41
N PRO A 137 20.91 -6.28 9.15
CA PRO A 137 21.23 -4.98 9.66
C PRO A 137 21.77 -4.09 8.56
N HIS A 138 21.44 -2.81 8.66
CA HIS A 138 22.20 -1.81 7.94
C HIS A 138 23.57 -1.61 8.61
N PRO A 139 24.66 -1.45 7.85
CA PRO A 139 26.00 -1.23 8.40
C PRO A 139 26.06 -0.06 9.40
N THR A 140 25.25 0.97 9.19
CA THR A 140 25.23 2.19 10.00
C THR A 140 24.28 2.15 11.21
N HIS A 141 23.40 1.16 11.31
CA HIS A 141 22.32 1.14 12.33
C HIS A 141 22.26 -0.16 13.15
N ARG A 142 23.41 -0.80 13.40
CA ARG A 142 23.47 -2.05 14.19
C ARG A 142 22.98 -1.89 15.63
N SER A 143 23.13 -0.71 16.23
CA SER A 143 22.85 -0.47 17.65
C SER A 143 21.49 0.18 17.95
N ASP A 144 20.79 0.69 16.94
CA ASP A 144 19.53 1.42 17.16
C ASP A 144 18.30 0.60 16.71
N PRO A 145 17.51 0.06 17.65
CA PRO A 145 16.29 -0.68 17.32
C PRO A 145 15.21 0.20 16.68
N LYS A 146 15.30 1.54 16.78
CA LYS A 146 14.33 2.46 16.19
C LYS A 146 14.50 2.63 14.69
N SER A 147 15.69 2.29 14.18
CA SER A 147 16.08 2.51 12.79
C SER A 147 16.56 1.20 12.19
N ILE A 148 15.69 0.17 12.18
CA ILE A 148 15.92 -1.10 11.49
C ILE A 148 15.36 -0.95 10.06
N PRO A 149 16.18 -0.61 9.06
CA PRO A 149 15.72 -0.54 7.68
C PRO A 149 15.72 -1.95 7.06
N GLY A 150 14.95 -2.10 6.00
CA GLY A 150 15.04 -3.26 5.13
C GLY A 150 13.83 -4.19 5.20
N PRO A 151 13.74 -5.08 4.21
CA PRO A 151 12.73 -6.11 4.19
C PRO A 151 12.92 -7.07 5.36
N TRP A 152 11.82 -7.50 5.96
CA TRP A 152 11.84 -8.50 7.01
C TRP A 152 11.63 -9.88 6.38
N PHE A 153 12.45 -10.85 6.76
CA PHE A 153 12.21 -12.25 6.42
C PHE A 153 11.39 -12.86 7.54
N VAL A 154 10.27 -13.49 7.20
CA VAL A 154 9.33 -14.09 8.15
C VAL A 154 9.25 -15.58 7.90
N TYR A 155 9.22 -16.36 8.98
CA TYR A 155 9.01 -17.79 8.89
C TYR A 155 7.53 -18.06 8.58
N SER A 156 7.27 -18.67 7.43
CA SER A 156 5.94 -18.98 6.90
C SER A 156 5.38 -20.28 7.50
N LYS A 157 4.08 -20.52 7.28
CA LYS A 157 3.39 -21.76 7.69
C LYS A 157 4.01 -22.99 6.99
N ASP A 158 4.55 -22.80 5.80
CA ASP A 158 5.19 -23.84 5.00
C ASP A 158 6.65 -24.11 5.39
N MET A 159 7.07 -23.65 6.57
CA MET A 159 8.42 -23.83 7.12
C MET A 159 9.54 -23.20 6.27
N LYS A 160 9.22 -22.16 5.52
CA LYS A 160 10.15 -21.41 4.66
C LYS A 160 10.25 -19.96 5.11
N TRP A 161 11.41 -19.34 4.86
CA TRP A 161 11.58 -17.90 5.03
C TRP A 161 11.05 -17.18 3.79
N GLU A 162 10.15 -16.25 4.00
CA GLU A 162 9.55 -15.41 2.97
C GLU A 162 9.84 -13.94 3.28
N GLU A 163 10.06 -13.15 2.23
CA GLU A 163 10.28 -11.70 2.36
C GLU A 163 8.95 -10.96 2.58
N ASP A 164 8.90 -10.08 3.58
CA ASP A 164 7.76 -9.25 3.93
C ASP A 164 8.18 -7.78 4.04
N HIS A 165 7.85 -7.02 3.00
CA HIS A 165 8.11 -5.58 2.91
C HIS A 165 7.12 -4.72 3.73
N LEU A 166 6.08 -5.32 4.31
CA LEU A 166 5.08 -4.59 5.09
C LEU A 166 5.55 -4.38 6.52
N ILE A 167 6.37 -5.30 7.06
CA ILE A 167 6.91 -5.16 8.42
C ILE A 167 7.84 -3.96 8.50
N SER A 168 7.65 -3.20 9.55
CA SER A 168 8.40 -1.97 9.77
C SER A 168 8.43 -1.65 11.25
N VAL A 169 9.62 -1.26 11.71
CA VAL A 169 9.88 -0.90 13.09
C VAL A 169 9.87 0.61 13.19
N THR A 170 9.01 1.12 14.06
CA THR A 170 8.84 2.57 14.26
C THR A 170 8.96 2.92 15.72
N PRO A 171 9.43 4.13 16.06
CA PRO A 171 9.34 4.64 17.43
C PRO A 171 7.90 4.51 17.95
N SER A 172 7.74 4.09 19.20
CA SER A 172 6.40 3.91 19.76
C SER A 172 5.73 5.23 20.15
N GLU A 173 6.41 6.37 20.02
CA GLU A 173 5.91 7.68 20.42
C GLU A 173 5.38 8.50 19.24
N CYS A 174 4.33 9.28 19.51
CA CYS A 174 3.73 10.18 18.54
C CYS A 174 4.58 11.43 18.37
N ALA A 175 5.09 11.66 17.16
CA ALA A 175 5.90 12.84 16.86
C ALA A 175 5.16 14.17 17.14
N GLY A 176 3.83 14.19 17.03
CA GLY A 176 3.03 15.40 17.28
C GLY A 176 2.68 15.69 18.75
N CYS A 177 2.55 14.67 19.61
CA CYS A 177 2.09 14.87 21.00
C CYS A 177 2.97 14.20 22.07
N GLY A 178 4.01 13.46 21.68
CA GLY A 178 4.93 12.74 22.56
C GLY A 178 4.34 11.48 23.23
N LYS A 179 3.02 11.26 23.14
CA LYS A 179 2.37 10.12 23.79
C LYS A 179 2.70 8.81 23.07
N ALA A 180 2.76 7.72 23.83
CA ALA A 180 2.86 6.37 23.26
C ALA A 180 1.67 6.08 22.33
N ILE A 181 1.96 5.63 21.12
CA ILE A 181 1.01 5.24 20.08
C ILE A 181 0.58 3.80 20.31
N GLN A 182 -0.72 3.56 20.25
CA GLN A 182 -1.25 2.20 20.20
C GLN A 182 -0.98 1.60 18.81
N PRO A 183 -0.42 0.37 18.71
CA PRO A 183 -0.04 -0.23 17.42
C PRO A 183 -1.22 -0.39 16.45
N GLN A 184 -2.44 -0.52 16.96
CA GLN A 184 -3.67 -0.64 16.16
C GLN A 184 -4.09 0.67 15.45
N ARG A 185 -3.55 1.82 15.88
CA ARG A 185 -3.95 3.15 15.41
C ARG A 185 -2.77 3.99 14.92
N ILE A 186 -1.64 3.35 14.64
CA ILE A 186 -0.44 4.06 14.18
C ILE A 186 -0.64 4.61 12.77
N GLN A 187 -0.53 5.92 12.62
CA GLN A 187 -0.58 6.62 11.34
C GLN A 187 0.82 7.11 11.01
N ARG A 188 1.36 6.69 9.88
CA ARG A 188 2.69 7.16 9.44
C ARG A 188 2.54 8.30 8.46
N CYS A 189 3.57 9.14 8.38
CA CYS A 189 3.66 10.09 7.28
C CYS A 189 3.63 9.33 5.94
N SER A 190 2.67 9.64 5.08
CA SER A 190 2.49 8.95 3.79
C SER A 190 3.67 9.15 2.84
N GLN A 191 4.40 10.26 2.99
CA GLN A 191 5.55 10.58 2.15
C GLN A 191 6.83 9.89 2.61
N CYS A 192 7.27 10.13 3.86
CA CYS A 192 8.56 9.64 4.35
C CYS A 192 8.49 8.30 5.08
N ARG A 193 7.32 7.94 5.61
CA ARG A 193 7.06 6.78 6.50
C ARG A 193 7.94 6.71 7.77
N ALA A 194 8.83 7.68 7.99
CA ALA A 194 9.81 7.70 9.07
C ALA A 194 9.24 8.15 10.43
N VAL A 195 8.17 8.94 10.42
CA VAL A 195 7.51 9.45 11.64
C VAL A 195 6.12 8.85 11.80
N SER A 196 5.74 8.60 13.05
CA SER A 196 4.47 8.01 13.43
C SER A 196 3.66 8.97 14.30
N TYR A 197 2.35 8.92 14.13
CA TYR A 197 1.35 9.75 14.81
C TYR A 197 0.24 8.86 15.36
N CYS A 198 -0.36 9.28 16.48
CA CYS A 198 -1.54 8.61 17.03
C CYS A 198 -2.81 8.86 16.20
N ASP A 199 -2.87 9.99 15.49
CA ASP A 199 -4.00 10.38 14.65
C ASP A 199 -3.61 11.47 13.62
N HIS A 200 -4.56 11.80 12.73
CA HIS A 200 -4.40 12.85 11.73
C HIS A 200 -4.23 14.24 12.38
N THR A 201 -4.73 14.46 13.60
CA THR A 201 -4.63 15.76 14.26
C THR A 201 -3.19 16.06 14.67
N CYS A 202 -2.50 15.08 15.24
CA CYS A 202 -1.08 15.17 15.59
C CYS A 202 -0.20 15.29 14.35
N GLN A 203 -0.52 14.59 13.26
CA GLN A 203 0.18 14.75 11.99
C GLN A 203 0.04 16.18 11.44
N LYS A 204 -1.18 16.75 11.42
CA LYS A 204 -1.42 18.13 10.98
C LYS A 204 -0.70 19.17 11.85
N ALA A 205 -0.67 18.94 13.17
CA ALA A 205 0.02 19.81 14.11
C ALA A 205 1.53 19.83 13.85
N ASP A 206 2.15 18.65 13.72
CA ASP A 206 3.58 18.50 13.46
C ASP A 206 3.99 18.89 12.03
N TRP A 207 3.06 18.85 11.07
CA TRP A 207 3.35 19.10 9.65
C TRP A 207 4.08 20.42 9.38
N ARG A 208 3.82 21.47 10.17
CA ARG A 208 4.52 22.77 10.05
C ARG A 208 6.03 22.63 10.22
N PHE A 209 6.47 21.71 11.08
CA PHE A 209 7.86 21.42 11.37
C PHE A 209 8.38 20.29 10.47
N HIS A 210 7.66 19.17 10.43
CA HIS A 210 8.03 17.95 9.72
C HIS A 210 8.24 18.16 8.22
N LYS A 211 7.43 18.99 7.54
CA LYS A 211 7.55 19.23 6.09
C LYS A 211 8.93 19.72 5.63
N ARG A 212 9.75 20.27 6.54
CA ARG A 212 11.10 20.74 6.24
C ARG A 212 12.12 19.59 6.13
N ILE A 213 11.82 18.47 6.78
CA ILE A 213 12.66 17.27 6.83
C ILE A 213 12.00 16.05 6.19
N CYS A 214 10.73 16.16 5.80
CA CYS A 214 9.99 15.11 5.11
C CYS A 214 10.59 14.89 3.71
N ARG A 215 11.30 13.77 3.55
CA ARG A 215 11.84 13.30 2.26
C ARG A 215 11.25 11.93 1.96
N GLN A 216 10.96 11.66 0.69
CA GLN A 216 10.59 10.29 0.30
C GLN A 216 11.77 9.37 0.64
N PRO A 217 11.51 8.16 1.15
CA PRO A 217 12.57 7.16 1.26
C PRO A 217 13.12 6.96 -0.15
N ASP A 218 14.39 7.29 -0.37
CA ASP A 218 15.02 7.11 -1.66
C ASP A 218 14.90 5.62 -2.02
N GLU A 219 14.09 5.30 -3.03
CA GLU A 219 13.92 3.95 -3.55
C GLU A 219 15.23 3.38 -4.16
N GLY A 220 16.34 4.13 -4.07
CA GLY A 220 17.64 3.82 -4.67
C GLY A 220 18.70 3.19 -3.75
N ALA A 221 18.43 2.92 -2.47
CA ALA A 221 19.44 2.32 -1.59
C ALA A 221 19.69 0.81 -1.84
N CYS A 222 18.97 0.17 -2.77
CA CYS A 222 19.11 -1.27 -3.09
C CYS A 222 19.88 -1.56 -4.39
N HIS A 223 20.42 -0.57 -5.12
CA HIS A 223 20.97 -0.78 -6.47
C HIS A 223 22.47 -0.46 -6.65
N LEU A 224 23.24 -0.25 -5.58
CA LEU A 224 24.69 0.07 -5.66
C LEU A 224 25.61 -0.99 -5.03
N ILE A 225 25.25 -2.28 -5.04
CA ILE A 225 26.12 -3.37 -4.53
C ILE A 225 26.46 -4.42 -5.59
N GLN A 226 26.36 -4.11 -6.89
CA GLN A 226 26.88 -4.99 -7.93
C GLN A 226 27.51 -4.19 -9.06
N GLN A 227 28.72 -3.68 -8.83
CA GLN A 227 29.71 -3.34 -9.86
C GLN A 227 31.02 -2.87 -9.21
N SER A 228 31.74 -3.79 -8.55
CA SER A 228 33.16 -3.59 -8.26
C SER A 228 33.86 -4.94 -8.18
N GLU A 229 33.97 -5.60 -9.31
CA GLU A 229 34.92 -6.69 -9.57
C GLU A 229 34.81 -7.04 -11.06
N GLU A 230 35.50 -6.27 -11.90
CA GLU A 230 36.32 -6.81 -13.01
C GLU A 230 36.86 -5.69 -13.90
N GLN A 231 38.18 -5.74 -14.09
CA GLN A 231 38.98 -5.18 -15.18
C GLN A 231 39.59 -3.78 -15.01
N ASP A 232 40.70 -3.78 -14.25
CA ASP A 232 41.96 -3.22 -14.74
C ASP A 232 42.31 -3.80 -16.13
N THR A 233 42.26 -2.96 -17.17
CA THR A 233 43.30 -2.92 -18.22
C THR A 233 43.37 -1.51 -18.84
N LEU A 234 44.34 -0.73 -18.35
CA LEU A 234 45.25 0.18 -19.06
C LEU A 234 44.77 1.08 -20.22
N SER A 235 45.26 2.33 -20.12
CA SER A 235 45.70 3.22 -21.22
C SER A 235 44.65 4.22 -21.76
N SER A 236 44.94 5.49 -22.03
CA SER A 236 45.96 6.45 -21.62
C SER A 236 45.47 7.82 -22.11
N CYS A 237 46.07 8.88 -21.54
CA CYS A 237 46.28 10.20 -22.15
C CYS A 237 45.17 11.28 -22.18
N SER A 238 45.50 12.37 -21.46
CA SER A 238 45.47 13.80 -21.87
C SER A 238 44.16 14.60 -21.89
N VAL A 239 44.05 15.47 -20.87
CA VAL A 239 43.44 16.82 -20.83
C VAL A 239 44.17 17.72 -21.89
N PRO A 240 43.65 18.83 -22.48
CA PRO A 240 42.69 19.83 -21.93
C PRO A 240 41.65 20.45 -22.92
N LYS A 241 40.67 21.21 -22.39
CA LYS A 241 40.63 22.70 -22.39
C LYS A 241 39.20 23.27 -22.43
N CYS A 242 38.93 24.18 -21.50
CA CYS A 242 37.79 25.11 -21.48
C CYS A 242 37.75 26.03 -22.70
N VAL A 243 36.56 26.45 -23.11
CA VAL A 243 36.34 27.74 -23.81
C VAL A 243 35.08 28.41 -23.24
N GLU A 244 35.28 29.63 -22.74
CA GLU A 244 34.27 30.61 -22.34
C GLU A 244 33.61 31.27 -23.56
N THR A 245 32.41 31.84 -23.39
CA THR A 245 31.95 33.14 -23.96
C THR A 245 30.60 33.51 -23.34
N LYS A 246 30.54 34.47 -22.40
CA LYS A 246 30.11 35.89 -22.54
C LYS A 246 28.74 36.06 -23.23
N ALA A 247 27.69 36.45 -22.46
CA ALA A 247 27.18 37.83 -22.24
C ALA A 247 26.46 38.40 -23.51
N ALA A 248 25.33 39.11 -23.46
CA ALA A 248 24.88 40.10 -22.48
C ALA A 248 23.46 40.65 -22.85
N ILE A 249 22.77 41.26 -21.87
CA ILE A 249 21.92 42.49 -21.99
C ILE A 249 20.51 42.31 -22.62
N CYS A 250 19.37 42.75 -22.06
CA CYS A 250 19.06 44.11 -21.60
C CYS A 250 17.92 44.20 -20.57
N ALA A 251 17.92 45.31 -19.84
CA ALA A 251 17.06 45.68 -18.72
C ALA A 251 15.73 46.36 -19.13
N SER A 252 14.76 46.41 -18.23
CA SER A 252 14.21 47.69 -17.76
C SER A 252 13.33 47.53 -16.52
N SER A 253 13.32 48.60 -15.74
CA SER A 253 12.91 48.72 -14.35
C SER A 253 11.48 49.21 -14.19
N GLY A 254 10.86 48.87 -13.05
CA GLY A 254 9.65 49.54 -12.56
C GLY A 254 9.53 49.35 -11.05
N THR A 255 9.88 50.39 -10.29
CA THR A 255 9.78 50.47 -8.83
C THR A 255 8.38 50.87 -8.38
N SER A 256 7.89 50.28 -7.28
CA SER A 256 6.96 50.95 -6.34
C SER A 256 6.98 50.26 -4.97
N LEU A 257 7.05 51.08 -3.93
CA LEU A 257 7.15 50.74 -2.52
C LEU A 257 5.78 50.59 -1.85
N ALA A 258 5.77 49.75 -0.81
CA ALA A 258 4.94 49.77 0.40
C ALA A 258 3.44 49.36 0.32
N ALA A 259 3.16 48.16 0.84
CA ALA A 259 2.11 47.93 1.84
C ALA A 259 2.32 46.57 2.54
N LYS A 260 2.50 46.59 3.85
CA LYS A 260 2.41 45.39 4.71
C LYS A 260 0.94 44.99 4.81
N GLY A 261 0.49 44.17 3.86
CA GLY A 261 -0.78 43.45 3.96
C GLY A 261 -0.50 41.96 4.17
N LEU A 262 -1.22 41.33 5.10
CA LEU A 262 -1.29 39.88 5.22
C LEU A 262 -1.63 39.29 3.84
N LYS A 263 -0.63 38.71 3.17
CA LYS A 263 -0.84 37.97 1.93
C LYS A 263 -1.49 36.64 2.31
N PHE A 264 -2.82 36.60 2.29
CA PHE A 264 -3.51 35.34 2.02
C PHE A 264 -2.93 34.81 0.70
N ARG A 265 -2.17 33.73 0.79
CA ARG A 265 -1.64 33.02 -0.38
C ARG A 265 -2.86 32.50 -1.13
N ARG A 266 -3.32 33.21 -2.18
CA ARG A 266 -4.24 32.66 -3.18
C ARG A 266 -3.57 31.37 -3.66
N GLN A 267 -4.07 30.23 -3.19
CA GLN A 267 -3.77 28.96 -3.85
C GLN A 267 -4.44 29.09 -5.21
N ASN A 268 -3.64 29.30 -6.25
CA ASN A 268 -4.13 29.18 -7.61
C ASN A 268 -4.72 27.78 -7.75
N TRP A 269 -6.00 27.72 -8.11
CA TRP A 269 -6.72 26.50 -8.45
C TRP A 269 -6.24 26.00 -9.81
N GLU A 270 -4.93 25.78 -9.94
CA GLU A 270 -4.33 25.29 -11.18
C GLU A 270 -4.65 23.80 -11.30
N GLU A 271 -5.44 23.49 -12.34
CA GLU A 271 -5.66 22.15 -12.84
C GLU A 271 -4.29 21.49 -13.07
N ARG A 272 -4.10 20.30 -12.49
CA ARG A 272 -2.87 19.54 -12.70
C ARG A 272 -3.10 18.53 -13.81
N ASP A 273 -2.34 18.69 -14.89
CA ASP A 273 -2.26 17.69 -15.95
C ASP A 273 -1.55 16.43 -15.43
N LEU A 274 -2.26 15.31 -15.48
CA LEU A 274 -1.77 13.98 -15.16
C LEU A 274 -1.65 13.09 -16.40
N LEU A 275 -1.91 13.59 -17.61
CA LEU A 275 -1.82 12.80 -18.84
C LEU A 275 -0.42 12.17 -19.01
N PRO A 276 0.71 12.86 -18.77
CA PRO A 276 2.03 12.23 -18.87
C PRO A 276 2.26 11.12 -17.83
N TRP A 277 1.62 11.19 -16.67
CA TRP A 277 1.65 10.11 -15.69
C TRP A 277 0.78 8.94 -16.16
N ALA A 278 -0.44 9.23 -16.64
CA ALA A 278 -1.38 8.23 -17.10
C ALA A 278 -0.84 7.39 -18.26
N LYS A 279 -0.22 8.03 -19.27
CA LYS A 279 0.39 7.34 -20.42
C LYS A 279 1.45 6.33 -19.96
N ARG A 280 2.45 6.79 -19.20
CA ARG A 280 3.52 5.92 -18.67
C ARG A 280 2.97 4.80 -17.81
N ARG A 281 1.93 5.06 -17.03
CA ARG A 281 1.39 4.05 -16.13
C ARG A 281 0.61 2.97 -16.88
N LEU A 282 -0.16 3.34 -17.91
CA LEU A 282 -0.83 2.38 -18.80
C LEU A 282 0.18 1.50 -19.54
N GLU A 283 1.27 2.08 -20.04
CA GLU A 283 2.37 1.32 -20.67
C GLU A 283 2.92 0.28 -19.69
N VAL A 284 3.32 0.68 -18.48
CA VAL A 284 3.84 -0.26 -17.48
C VAL A 284 2.84 -1.35 -17.11
N LEU A 285 1.56 -0.99 -16.93
CA LEU A 285 0.55 -1.96 -16.52
C LEU A 285 0.18 -2.95 -17.62
N LEU A 286 0.22 -2.56 -18.89
CA LEU A 286 -0.25 -3.42 -19.99
C LEU A 286 0.90 -4.07 -20.77
N GLU A 287 2.11 -3.51 -20.74
CA GLU A 287 3.32 -4.05 -21.37
C GLU A 287 4.30 -4.67 -20.35
N GLY A 288 4.28 -4.23 -19.09
CA GLY A 288 5.29 -4.57 -18.10
C GLY A 288 5.33 -6.05 -17.70
N PRO A 289 6.51 -6.54 -17.26
CA PRO A 289 6.71 -7.92 -16.86
C PRO A 289 5.80 -8.28 -15.68
N GLU A 290 5.11 -9.41 -15.85
CA GLU A 290 4.02 -9.90 -14.99
C GLU A 290 4.41 -10.02 -13.51
N GLU A 291 5.69 -10.27 -13.26
CA GLU A 291 6.23 -10.58 -11.93
C GLU A 291 6.41 -9.35 -11.02
N ARG A 292 6.53 -8.12 -11.57
CA ARG A 292 6.92 -6.96 -10.75
C ARG A 292 5.81 -6.44 -9.83
N GLU A 293 4.55 -6.73 -10.14
CA GLU A 293 3.40 -6.17 -9.40
C GLU A 293 2.42 -7.24 -8.88
N GLY A 294 2.76 -8.52 -9.03
CA GLY A 294 1.86 -9.62 -8.66
C GLY A 294 0.55 -9.64 -9.44
N LEU A 295 0.53 -9.02 -10.63
CA LEU A 295 -0.63 -8.97 -11.51
C LEU A 295 -0.69 -10.25 -12.37
N PRO A 296 -1.89 -10.73 -12.72
CA PRO A 296 -2.04 -11.93 -13.54
C PRO A 296 -1.40 -11.71 -14.92
N SER A 297 -0.89 -12.79 -15.50
CA SER A 297 -0.33 -12.80 -16.84
C SER A 297 -1.34 -12.32 -17.87
N LEU A 298 -0.94 -11.51 -18.86
CA LEU A 298 -1.84 -11.07 -19.95
C LEU A 298 -1.82 -12.07 -21.09
N ARG A 299 -2.04 -13.35 -20.74
CA ARG A 299 -2.02 -14.47 -21.66
C ARG A 299 -3.23 -15.36 -21.42
N VAL A 300 -3.94 -15.71 -22.49
CA VAL A 300 -5.13 -16.56 -22.44
C VAL A 300 -5.07 -17.62 -23.52
N ASP A 301 -5.31 -18.87 -23.13
CA ASP A 301 -5.37 -19.98 -24.06
C ASP A 301 -6.66 -19.93 -24.90
N CYS A 302 -6.52 -20.24 -26.19
CA CYS A 302 -7.63 -20.34 -27.13
C CYS A 302 -8.16 -21.78 -27.18
N ALA A 303 -9.45 -21.94 -27.43
CA ALA A 303 -10.02 -23.23 -27.81
C ALA A 303 -9.36 -23.71 -29.11
N GLY A 304 -8.71 -24.89 -29.08
CA GLY A 304 -8.05 -25.48 -30.25
C GLY A 304 -6.52 -25.45 -30.26
N GLY A 305 -5.86 -25.14 -29.15
CA GLY A 305 -4.39 -25.28 -29.05
C GLY A 305 -3.62 -24.06 -29.57
N GLY A 306 -3.83 -22.93 -28.90
CA GLY A 306 -3.16 -21.67 -29.14
C GLY A 306 -3.30 -20.75 -27.93
N HIS A 307 -2.69 -19.56 -27.98
CA HIS A 307 -2.83 -18.54 -26.94
C HIS A 307 -2.79 -17.14 -27.55
N VAL A 308 -3.40 -16.19 -26.86
CA VAL A 308 -3.28 -14.76 -27.16
C VAL A 308 -2.56 -14.10 -25.99
N GLU A 309 -1.57 -13.26 -26.32
CA GLU A 309 -0.87 -12.43 -25.34
C GLU A 309 -0.87 -10.96 -25.74
N VAL A 310 -0.92 -10.06 -24.76
CA VAL A 310 -0.76 -8.61 -24.99
C VAL A 310 0.71 -8.31 -25.20
N THR A 311 1.03 -7.58 -26.27
CA THR A 311 2.41 -7.19 -26.61
C THR A 311 2.71 -5.74 -26.26
N GLY A 312 1.69 -4.89 -26.10
CA GLY A 312 1.89 -3.51 -25.66
C GLY A 312 0.68 -2.62 -25.88
N VAL A 313 0.89 -1.31 -25.74
CA VAL A 313 -0.14 -0.27 -25.93
C VAL A 313 0.36 0.79 -26.88
N LYS A 314 -0.52 1.29 -27.75
CA LYS A 314 -0.24 2.36 -28.72
C LYS A 314 -1.34 3.42 -28.68
N GLU A 315 -1.04 4.58 -29.26
CA GLU A 315 -2.01 5.66 -29.51
C GLU A 315 -2.78 6.08 -28.25
N ILE A 316 -2.07 6.22 -27.11
CA ILE A 316 -2.69 6.69 -25.87
C ILE A 316 -2.92 8.20 -25.98
N ASP A 317 -4.19 8.60 -26.08
CA ASP A 317 -4.64 9.99 -26.15
C ASP A 317 -5.80 10.24 -25.17
N GLY A 318 -6.20 11.50 -25.05
CA GLY A 318 -7.29 11.92 -24.16
C GLY A 318 -6.86 12.91 -23.09
N LEU A 319 -7.62 12.98 -22.01
CA LEU A 319 -7.46 13.93 -20.91
C LEU A 319 -7.35 13.18 -19.58
N ALA A 320 -6.45 13.64 -18.72
CA ALA A 320 -6.36 13.18 -17.35
C ALA A 320 -5.93 14.35 -16.46
N SER A 321 -6.81 14.79 -15.56
CA SER A 321 -6.52 15.93 -14.69
C SER A 321 -7.08 15.81 -13.29
N LEU A 322 -6.42 16.50 -12.36
CA LEU A 322 -6.85 16.63 -10.98
C LEU A 322 -7.47 18.00 -10.75
N TRP A 323 -8.72 17.98 -10.29
CA TRP A 323 -9.43 19.17 -9.86
C TRP A 323 -9.46 19.23 -8.33
N PRO A 324 -8.68 20.14 -7.71
CA PRO A 324 -8.86 20.42 -6.30
C PRO A 324 -10.21 21.14 -6.14
N ASN A 325 -11.21 20.51 -5.53
CA ASN A 325 -12.38 21.22 -5.03
C ASN A 325 -12.24 21.40 -3.51
N GLN A 326 -12.90 22.43 -2.95
CA GLN A 326 -12.90 22.71 -1.50
C GLN A 326 -13.46 21.52 -0.71
N GLY A 327 -12.58 20.58 -0.34
CA GLY A 327 -12.89 19.44 0.52
C GLY A 327 -12.94 18.07 -0.17
N ASP A 328 -12.96 18.02 -1.51
CA ASP A 328 -13.01 16.76 -2.25
C ASP A 328 -12.15 16.83 -3.53
N ARG A 329 -11.38 15.78 -3.81
CA ARG A 329 -10.55 15.72 -5.03
C ARG A 329 -11.38 15.04 -6.10
N ARG A 330 -11.58 15.72 -7.23
CA ARG A 330 -12.22 15.10 -8.38
C ARG A 330 -11.15 14.67 -9.37
N HIS A 331 -11.07 13.36 -9.55
CA HIS A 331 -10.25 12.69 -10.54
C HIS A 331 -11.06 12.54 -11.82
N LEU A 332 -10.67 13.28 -12.86
CA LEU A 332 -11.30 13.18 -14.17
C LEU A 332 -10.28 12.62 -15.16
N PHE A 333 -10.59 11.50 -15.78
CA PHE A 333 -9.89 11.06 -16.97
C PHE A 333 -10.89 10.55 -18.01
N ASP A 334 -10.51 10.75 -19.26
CA ASP A 334 -11.18 10.28 -20.46
C ASP A 334 -10.09 9.94 -21.47
N LEU A 335 -9.75 8.65 -21.56
CA LEU A 335 -8.61 8.16 -22.33
C LEU A 335 -9.09 7.31 -23.50
N SER A 336 -8.39 7.45 -24.62
CA SER A 336 -8.47 6.57 -25.78
C SER A 336 -7.11 5.91 -25.98
N PHE A 337 -7.08 4.60 -26.24
CA PHE A 337 -5.83 3.90 -26.51
C PHE A 337 -6.06 2.59 -27.27
N GLN A 338 -5.01 2.04 -27.87
CA GLN A 338 -5.04 0.73 -28.52
C GLN A 338 -4.16 -0.27 -27.77
N VAL A 339 -4.74 -1.40 -27.39
CA VAL A 339 -3.97 -2.55 -26.85
C VAL A 339 -3.59 -3.45 -28.01
N VAL A 340 -2.29 -3.67 -28.21
CA VAL A 340 -1.76 -4.55 -29.24
C VAL A 340 -1.58 -5.94 -28.65
N PHE A 341 -1.99 -6.96 -29.39
CA PHE A 341 -1.85 -8.35 -28.99
C PHE A 341 -1.28 -9.19 -30.12
N LYS A 342 -0.73 -10.35 -29.73
CA LYS A 342 -0.27 -11.37 -30.65
C LYS A 342 -0.94 -12.70 -30.32
N ALA A 343 -1.56 -13.30 -31.31
CA ALA A 343 -2.19 -14.60 -31.22
C ALA A 343 -1.28 -15.65 -31.84
N PHE A 344 -1.10 -16.78 -31.16
CA PHE A 344 -0.32 -17.92 -31.60
C PHE A 344 -1.21 -19.16 -31.68
N TRP A 345 -1.07 -19.96 -32.74
CA TRP A 345 -1.74 -21.24 -32.86
C TRP A 345 -0.89 -22.24 -33.63
N LEU A 346 -1.15 -23.53 -33.41
CA LEU A 346 -0.56 -24.60 -34.19
C LEU A 346 -1.36 -24.81 -35.48
N SER A 347 -0.68 -24.73 -36.62
CA SER A 347 -1.17 -25.21 -37.91
C SER A 347 -0.55 -26.58 -38.21
N ASP A 348 -1.08 -27.30 -39.21
CA ASP A 348 -0.62 -28.64 -39.61
C ASP A 348 0.89 -28.69 -39.94
N PHE A 349 1.49 -27.54 -40.28
CA PHE A 349 2.86 -27.46 -40.76
C PHE A 349 3.81 -26.67 -39.84
N ALA A 350 3.30 -25.76 -39.01
CA ALA A 350 4.12 -24.88 -38.17
C ALA A 350 3.27 -24.12 -37.13
N MET A 351 3.94 -23.53 -36.14
CA MET A 351 3.35 -22.51 -35.28
C MET A 351 3.18 -21.21 -36.07
N MET A 352 1.95 -20.72 -36.14
CA MET A 352 1.58 -19.49 -36.82
C MET A 352 1.32 -18.39 -35.79
N SER A 353 1.55 -17.13 -36.17
CA SER A 353 1.22 -15.97 -35.33
C SER A 353 0.54 -14.87 -36.12
N MET A 354 -0.34 -14.12 -35.47
CA MET A 354 -1.01 -12.95 -36.02
C MET A 354 -1.00 -11.83 -35.01
N ASP A 355 -0.71 -10.63 -35.48
CA ASP A 355 -0.82 -9.40 -34.69
C ASP A 355 -2.21 -8.79 -34.84
N GLY A 356 -2.73 -8.20 -33.78
CA GLY A 356 -3.98 -7.46 -33.78
C GLY A 356 -3.97 -6.34 -32.75
N SER A 357 -4.98 -5.48 -32.81
CA SER A 357 -5.20 -4.42 -31.84
C SER A 357 -6.66 -4.36 -31.40
N VAL A 358 -6.84 -3.84 -30.19
CA VAL A 358 -8.13 -3.56 -29.58
C VAL A 358 -8.16 -2.09 -29.20
N SER A 359 -9.04 -1.32 -29.83
CA SER A 359 -9.17 0.12 -29.59
C SER A 359 -10.21 0.41 -28.51
N PHE A 360 -9.89 1.32 -27.60
CA PHE A 360 -10.76 1.81 -26.53
C PHE A 360 -11.00 3.28 -26.79
N HIS A 361 -12.25 3.68 -27.04
CA HIS A 361 -12.57 5.06 -27.41
C HIS A 361 -13.08 5.94 -26.25
N ASP A 362 -13.51 5.37 -25.12
CA ASP A 362 -14.13 6.11 -24.02
C ASP A 362 -13.78 5.52 -22.65
N PHE A 363 -12.48 5.39 -22.34
CA PHE A 363 -12.06 4.89 -21.03
C PHE A 363 -12.15 6.01 -19.99
N THR A 364 -13.30 6.07 -19.30
CA THR A 364 -13.62 7.11 -18.30
C THR A 364 -13.65 6.58 -16.87
N THR A 365 -13.53 7.49 -15.88
CA THR A 365 -13.61 7.15 -14.43
C THR A 365 -14.88 6.35 -14.07
N ASN A 366 -16.00 6.64 -14.73
CA ASN A 366 -17.28 6.01 -14.42
C ASN A 366 -17.35 4.55 -14.88
N LEU A 367 -16.70 4.24 -16.01
CA LEU A 367 -16.69 2.91 -16.60
C LEU A 367 -16.07 1.86 -15.66
N VAL A 368 -15.08 2.25 -14.88
CA VAL A 368 -14.37 1.34 -13.98
C VAL A 368 -15.14 1.11 -12.67
N LYS A 369 -15.87 2.14 -12.20
CA LYS A 369 -16.62 2.11 -10.94
C LYS A 369 -17.94 1.37 -11.04
N ASP A 370 -18.63 1.47 -12.18
CA ASP A 370 -19.89 0.78 -12.39
C ASP A 370 -19.71 -0.43 -13.33
N PRO A 371 -19.60 -1.66 -12.79
CA PRO A 371 -19.57 -2.88 -13.58
C PRO A 371 -20.93 -3.18 -14.25
N LYS A 372 -21.88 -2.25 -14.28
CA LYS A 372 -23.12 -2.36 -15.05
C LYS A 372 -23.24 -1.26 -16.11
N ALA A 373 -22.42 -0.21 -16.05
CA ALA A 373 -22.36 0.85 -17.06
C ALA A 373 -21.56 0.35 -18.29
N PHE A 374 -22.08 -0.68 -18.96
CA PHE A 374 -21.36 -1.41 -19.99
C PHE A 374 -21.79 -0.97 -21.39
N VAL A 375 -20.98 -0.13 -22.03
CA VAL A 375 -20.32 -0.38 -23.32
C VAL A 375 -19.21 0.68 -23.45
N CYS A 376 -17.96 0.33 -23.19
CA CYS A 376 -16.88 1.11 -23.79
C CYS A 376 -16.84 0.68 -25.25
N GLY A 377 -16.85 1.65 -26.17
CA GLY A 377 -16.72 1.38 -27.60
C GLY A 377 -15.40 0.66 -27.85
N MET A 378 -15.50 -0.66 -28.03
CA MET A 378 -14.37 -1.50 -28.38
C MET A 378 -14.49 -1.91 -29.84
N SER A 379 -13.40 -1.72 -30.59
CA SER A 379 -13.23 -2.31 -31.90
C SER A 379 -12.00 -3.21 -31.87
N VAL A 380 -12.13 -4.39 -32.48
CA VAL A 380 -11.01 -5.32 -32.64
C VAL A 380 -10.61 -5.31 -34.11
N ASP A 381 -9.37 -4.89 -34.34
CA ASP A 381 -8.77 -4.84 -35.65
C ASP A 381 -7.67 -5.88 -35.73
N PHE A 382 -7.74 -6.74 -36.74
CA PHE A 382 -6.65 -7.67 -37.03
C PHE A 382 -5.73 -7.01 -38.03
N ALA A 383 -4.42 -7.02 -37.77
CA ALA A 383 -3.47 -6.41 -38.68
C ALA A 383 -3.59 -7.10 -40.05
N LYS A 384 -4.00 -6.34 -41.07
CA LYS A 384 -3.92 -6.82 -42.45
C LYS A 384 -2.42 -7.02 -42.72
N GLY A 385 -2.00 -8.27 -42.93
CA GLY A 385 -0.59 -8.59 -43.19
C GLY A 385 -0.04 -7.61 -44.21
N SER A 386 1.07 -6.96 -43.90
CA SER A 386 1.61 -5.87 -44.73
C SER A 386 1.85 -6.39 -46.15
N GLU A 387 1.06 -5.90 -47.11
CA GLU A 387 1.19 -6.24 -48.52
C GLU A 387 2.43 -5.56 -49.09
N SER A 388 3.60 -6.18 -48.94
CA SER A 388 4.73 -5.86 -49.81
C SER A 388 4.49 -6.53 -51.17
N CYS A 389 4.54 -5.70 -52.22
CA CYS A 389 4.04 -5.94 -53.59
C CYS A 389 4.62 -7.18 -54.33
N LEU A 390 5.60 -7.89 -53.76
CA LEU A 390 6.29 -8.99 -54.45
C LEU A 390 6.04 -10.39 -53.88
N ASP A 391 5.27 -10.52 -52.79
CA ASP A 391 4.99 -11.84 -52.15
C ASP A 391 3.49 -12.15 -52.00
N ALA A 392 2.62 -11.45 -52.73
CA ALA A 392 1.16 -11.55 -52.60
C ALA A 392 0.61 -12.99 -52.71
N HIS A 393 1.24 -13.87 -53.50
CA HIS A 393 0.73 -15.23 -53.72
C HIS A 393 1.13 -16.22 -52.61
N ARG A 394 2.24 -15.99 -51.90
CA ARG A 394 2.68 -16.81 -50.75
C ARG A 394 2.01 -16.32 -49.46
N THR A 395 1.85 -15.01 -49.34
CA THR A 395 1.16 -14.35 -48.23
C THR A 395 -0.35 -14.61 -48.26
N ALA A 396 -0.99 -14.69 -49.43
CA ALA A 396 -2.43 -15.03 -49.52
C ALA A 396 -2.76 -16.44 -49.00
N MET A 397 -1.85 -17.42 -49.14
CA MET A 397 -2.03 -18.76 -48.59
C MET A 397 -1.63 -18.90 -47.11
N GLN A 398 -0.79 -18.00 -46.59
CA GLN A 398 -0.33 -18.03 -45.19
C GLN A 398 -1.13 -17.13 -44.25
N THR A 399 -1.93 -16.18 -44.76
CA THR A 399 -2.64 -15.18 -43.92
C THR A 399 -4.13 -15.47 -43.75
N THR A 400 -4.69 -16.46 -44.45
CA THR A 400 -6.09 -16.83 -44.27
C THR A 400 -6.24 -17.72 -43.05
N ILE A 401 -6.30 -17.07 -41.88
CA ILE A 401 -6.77 -17.72 -40.65
C ILE A 401 -8.10 -18.39 -40.93
N SER A 402 -8.21 -19.66 -40.56
CA SER A 402 -9.46 -20.39 -40.69
C SER A 402 -10.57 -19.63 -39.94
N PRO A 403 -11.80 -19.54 -40.48
CA PRO A 403 -12.90 -18.87 -39.78
C PRO A 403 -13.11 -19.38 -38.34
N ALA A 404 -12.84 -20.67 -38.10
CA ALA A 404 -12.88 -21.28 -36.77
C ALA A 404 -11.81 -20.72 -35.83
N SER A 405 -10.55 -20.63 -36.27
CA SER A 405 -9.46 -20.04 -35.49
C SER A 405 -9.71 -18.57 -35.19
N ARG A 406 -10.24 -17.81 -36.16
CA ARG A 406 -10.62 -16.40 -35.95
C ARG A 406 -11.72 -16.26 -34.89
N SER A 407 -12.73 -17.12 -34.94
CA SER A 407 -13.80 -17.16 -33.93
C SER A 407 -13.25 -17.51 -32.55
N ALA A 408 -12.35 -18.50 -32.46
CA ALA A 408 -11.73 -18.89 -31.19
C ALA A 408 -10.87 -17.77 -30.59
N ILE A 409 -10.12 -17.03 -31.42
CA ILE A 409 -9.36 -15.85 -30.97
C ILE A 409 -10.31 -14.74 -30.50
N GLN A 410 -11.37 -14.45 -31.25
CA GLN A 410 -12.37 -13.44 -30.84
C GLN A 410 -13.05 -13.79 -29.52
N GLU A 411 -13.32 -15.09 -29.29
CA GLU A 411 -13.86 -15.59 -28.02
C GLU A 411 -12.84 -15.47 -26.88
N ALA A 412 -11.58 -15.87 -27.10
CA ALA A 412 -10.51 -15.77 -26.10
C ALA A 412 -10.18 -14.32 -25.73
N LEU A 413 -10.25 -13.40 -26.70
CA LEU A 413 -10.17 -11.96 -26.45
C LEU A 413 -11.34 -11.50 -25.56
N GLY A 414 -12.54 -12.04 -25.78
CA GLY A 414 -13.78 -11.51 -25.22
C GLY A 414 -14.28 -10.30 -26.00
N ALA A 415 -14.11 -10.31 -27.33
CA ALA A 415 -14.42 -9.16 -28.19
C ALA A 415 -15.93 -8.91 -28.39
N ASN A 416 -16.76 -9.96 -28.33
CA ASN A 416 -18.19 -9.89 -28.70
C ASN A 416 -19.09 -9.41 -27.56
N ALA A 417 -18.55 -9.33 -26.35
CA ALA A 417 -19.17 -8.69 -25.20
C ALA A 417 -17.99 -8.33 -24.32
N TRP A 418 -17.90 -7.09 -23.82
CA TRP A 418 -16.97 -6.73 -22.76
C TRP A 418 -17.27 -7.65 -21.56
N ALA A 419 -16.69 -8.85 -21.56
CA ALA A 419 -17.14 -9.99 -20.77
C ALA A 419 -16.50 -9.98 -19.39
N ILE A 420 -16.30 -8.79 -18.81
CA ILE A 420 -15.88 -8.63 -17.41
C ILE A 420 -16.78 -9.47 -16.50
N SER A 421 -18.09 -9.49 -16.79
CA SER A 421 -19.08 -10.19 -15.98
C SER A 421 -18.88 -11.70 -15.94
N ARG A 422 -18.21 -12.28 -16.95
CA ARG A 422 -17.93 -13.72 -17.00
C ARG A 422 -16.63 -14.10 -16.30
N GLY A 423 -15.77 -13.13 -15.95
CA GLY A 423 -14.51 -13.42 -15.25
C GLY A 423 -13.46 -14.15 -16.08
N HIS A 424 -13.61 -14.21 -17.40
CA HIS A 424 -12.75 -14.98 -18.30
C HIS A 424 -12.39 -14.18 -19.57
N GLY A 425 -11.27 -14.54 -20.19
CA GLY A 425 -10.77 -13.92 -21.42
C GLY A 425 -9.74 -12.82 -21.20
N LEU A 426 -9.05 -12.44 -22.28
CA LEU A 426 -7.95 -11.48 -22.22
C LEU A 426 -8.43 -10.11 -21.71
N MET A 427 -9.61 -9.69 -22.16
CA MET A 427 -10.20 -8.42 -21.77
C MET A 427 -10.61 -8.34 -20.31
N HIS A 428 -10.91 -9.48 -19.68
CA HIS A 428 -11.12 -9.52 -18.23
C HIS A 428 -9.80 -9.21 -17.48
N LEU A 429 -8.69 -9.79 -17.93
CA LEU A 429 -7.37 -9.55 -17.33
C LEU A 429 -6.90 -8.11 -17.54
N VAL A 430 -7.07 -7.57 -18.76
CA VAL A 430 -6.84 -6.15 -19.05
C VAL A 430 -7.67 -5.26 -18.13
N HIS A 431 -8.94 -5.58 -17.91
CA HIS A 431 -9.78 -4.83 -16.97
C HIS A 431 -9.26 -4.87 -15.53
N LEU A 432 -8.79 -6.03 -15.04
CA LEU A 432 -8.21 -6.12 -13.69
C LEU A 432 -7.00 -5.18 -13.54
N ARG A 433 -6.14 -5.10 -14.56
CA ARG A 433 -5.01 -4.15 -14.56
C ARG A 433 -5.48 -2.68 -14.68
N LEU A 434 -6.50 -2.40 -15.47
CA LEU A 434 -7.10 -1.07 -15.57
C LEU A 434 -7.81 -0.62 -14.27
N ARG A 435 -8.31 -1.55 -13.44
CA ARG A 435 -8.78 -1.21 -12.09
C ARG A 435 -7.65 -0.72 -11.21
N HIS A 436 -6.52 -1.42 -11.23
CA HIS A 436 -5.33 -1.00 -10.50
C HIS A 436 -4.84 0.39 -10.95
N PHE A 437 -4.89 0.67 -12.25
CA PHE A 437 -4.64 2.01 -12.78
C PHE A 437 -5.53 3.08 -12.15
N VAL A 438 -6.84 2.83 -12.03
CA VAL A 438 -7.78 3.79 -11.44
C VAL A 438 -7.52 4.00 -9.96
N ASP A 439 -7.29 2.94 -9.20
CA ASP A 439 -6.99 3.03 -7.77
C ASP A 439 -5.74 3.90 -7.52
N GLU A 440 -4.71 3.75 -8.37
CA GLU A 440 -3.51 4.57 -8.29
C GLU A 440 -3.70 6.01 -8.77
N PHE A 441 -4.51 6.22 -9.81
CA PHE A 441 -4.85 7.55 -10.29
C PHE A 441 -5.59 8.33 -9.20
N GLU A 442 -6.51 7.68 -8.51
CA GLU A 442 -7.24 8.25 -7.35
C GLU A 442 -6.33 8.55 -6.15
N ALA A 443 -5.24 7.79 -6.00
CA ALA A 443 -4.26 8.02 -4.94
C ALA A 443 -3.34 9.23 -5.18
N LYS A 444 -3.26 9.77 -6.41
CA LYS A 444 -2.50 10.99 -6.73
C LYS A 444 -3.22 12.25 -6.24
#